data_AF-A0A3N5T3T6-F1
#
_entry.id   AF-A0A3N5T3T6-F1
#
_cell.length_a   1.000
_cell.length_b   1.000
_cell.length_c   1.000
_cell.angle_alpha   90.00
_cell.angle_beta   90.00
_cell.angle_gamma   90.00
#
_symmetry.space_group_name_H-M   'P 1'
#
loop_
_entity.id
_entity.type
_entity.pdbx_description
1 polymer ?
#
loop_
_entity_poly.entity_id
_entity_poly.type
_entity_poly.pdbx_seq_one_letter_code
_entity_poly.pdbx_strand_id
1 'polypeptide(L)'
;MIRTFDIIVVGAGHAGAEAALASARMGCSTLLLTGNLDTICQMSCNPAIGGLAKGHLVREIDALGGEMARAIDETGIHYKMLNRSKGPAVWAPRAQADKKAYQFRMKSVIEAETKISLIQDIAARILAENGRVRGVVTVRGQEHHAKAVIICTGTFLKGLIHIGEYNERSGRLADFSSEELSDSLRELGFPVHRLKTGTPPRVNADSIDFSKCIIQNPDEVPSPFSFDTESIDRQQVPCWITGTTEETHRIIRENLHRSPLYGGRIRGIGPRYCPSIEDKVVRFAGKPGHQLFLEPEGISTKEIYINGFSSSLP
;
A
#
# COMPACT_ATOMS: atom_id res chain seq x y z
N MET A 1 -31.39 0.55 -11.39
CA MET A 1 -31.74 1.99 -11.40
C MET A 1 -30.44 2.75 -11.65
N ILE A 2 -30.36 3.50 -12.74
CA ILE A 2 -29.16 4.28 -13.08
C ILE A 2 -29.01 5.39 -12.04
N ARG A 3 -27.83 5.49 -11.42
CA ARG A 3 -27.50 6.56 -10.47
C ARG A 3 -26.52 7.52 -11.12
N THR A 4 -26.70 8.82 -10.87
CA THR A 4 -25.85 9.89 -11.40
C THR A 4 -25.09 10.56 -10.26
N PHE A 5 -23.79 10.73 -10.45
CA PHE A 5 -22.89 11.40 -9.51
C PHE A 5 -22.11 12.49 -10.25
N ASP A 6 -21.49 13.41 -9.53
CA ASP A 6 -20.53 14.33 -10.13
C ASP A 6 -19.22 13.58 -10.44
N ILE A 7 -18.75 12.78 -9.48
CA ILE A 7 -17.49 12.03 -9.56
C ILE A 7 -17.72 10.56 -9.19
N ILE A 8 -17.12 9.65 -9.96
CA ILE A 8 -16.98 8.24 -9.58
C ILE A 8 -15.50 7.95 -9.33
N VAL A 9 -15.18 7.37 -8.16
CA VAL A 9 -13.85 6.89 -7.81
C VAL A 9 -13.86 5.37 -7.80
N VAL A 10 -13.02 4.76 -8.62
CA VAL A 10 -12.91 3.30 -8.76
C VAL A 10 -11.71 2.79 -7.95
N GLY A 11 -12.00 2.13 -6.84
CA GLY A 11 -11.05 1.51 -5.92
C GLY A 11 -10.86 2.34 -4.65
N ALA A 12 -11.10 1.74 -3.49
CA ALA A 12 -10.98 2.39 -2.18
C ALA A 12 -9.63 2.13 -1.49
N GLY A 13 -8.54 2.13 -2.26
CA GLY A 13 -7.18 2.17 -1.69
C GLY A 13 -6.80 3.59 -1.25
N HIS A 14 -5.56 3.77 -0.79
CA HIS A 14 -5.06 5.07 -0.31
C HIS A 14 -5.35 6.25 -1.26
N ALA A 15 -5.09 6.08 -2.57
CA ALA A 15 -5.35 7.12 -3.56
C ALA A 15 -6.85 7.39 -3.75
N GLY A 16 -7.68 6.35 -3.76
CA GLY A 16 -9.12 6.50 -3.97
C GLY A 16 -9.84 7.09 -2.75
N ALA A 17 -9.36 6.79 -1.55
CA ALA A 17 -9.87 7.41 -0.33
C ALA A 17 -9.64 8.92 -0.33
N GLU A 18 -8.41 9.38 -0.57
CA GLU A 18 -8.10 10.82 -0.65
C GLU A 18 -8.87 11.49 -1.80
N ALA A 19 -8.96 10.84 -2.96
CA ALA A 19 -9.72 11.36 -4.09
C ALA A 19 -11.21 11.53 -3.77
N ALA A 20 -11.82 10.54 -3.11
CA ALA A 20 -13.24 10.57 -2.76
C ALA A 20 -13.55 11.58 -1.64
N LEU A 21 -12.67 11.68 -0.64
CA LEU A 21 -12.79 12.66 0.44
C LEU A 21 -12.62 14.08 -0.10
N ALA A 22 -11.59 14.32 -0.93
CA ALA A 22 -11.37 15.62 -1.54
C ALA A 22 -12.58 16.05 -2.39
N SER A 23 -13.08 15.17 -3.27
CA SER A 23 -14.25 15.51 -4.11
C SER A 23 -15.50 15.79 -3.29
N ALA A 24 -15.76 14.97 -2.27
CA ALA A 24 -16.91 15.14 -1.39
C ALA A 24 -16.86 16.43 -0.58
N ARG A 25 -15.69 16.76 -0.01
CA ARG A 25 -15.45 17.99 0.77
C ARG A 25 -15.51 19.25 -0.09
N MET A 26 -15.22 19.13 -1.38
CA MET A 26 -15.47 20.19 -2.37
C MET A 26 -16.95 20.32 -2.78
N GLY A 27 -17.85 19.50 -2.20
CA GLY A 27 -19.29 19.55 -2.41
C GLY A 27 -19.82 18.65 -3.53
N CYS A 28 -18.96 17.88 -4.20
CA CYS A 28 -19.36 16.99 -5.29
C CYS A 28 -20.02 15.72 -4.77
N SER A 29 -21.16 15.34 -5.36
CA SER A 29 -21.73 14.01 -5.13
C SER A 29 -20.77 12.95 -5.68
N THR A 30 -20.29 12.08 -4.79
CA THR A 30 -19.19 11.16 -5.11
C THR A 30 -19.62 9.71 -4.89
N LEU A 31 -19.43 8.85 -5.89
CA LEU A 31 -19.51 7.41 -5.72
C LEU A 31 -18.11 6.85 -5.50
N LEU A 32 -17.88 6.18 -4.37
CA LEU A 32 -16.69 5.37 -4.15
C LEU A 32 -17.04 3.89 -4.35
N LEU A 33 -16.54 3.33 -5.45
CA LEU A 33 -16.77 1.95 -5.87
C LEU A 33 -15.59 1.07 -5.47
N THR A 34 -15.83 -0.02 -4.74
CA THR A 34 -14.76 -0.95 -4.32
C THR A 34 -15.27 -2.38 -4.32
N GLY A 35 -14.43 -3.36 -4.64
CA GLY A 35 -14.89 -4.76 -4.64
C GLY A 35 -15.09 -5.35 -3.24
N ASN A 36 -14.48 -4.74 -2.20
CA ASN A 36 -14.71 -5.12 -0.81
C ASN A 36 -14.64 -3.87 0.09
N LEU A 37 -15.70 -3.61 0.85
CA LEU A 37 -15.81 -2.49 1.80
C LEU A 37 -14.98 -2.73 3.07
N ASP A 38 -14.62 -3.97 3.37
CA ASP A 38 -13.79 -4.33 4.52
C ASP A 38 -12.30 -4.25 4.21
N THR A 39 -11.91 -3.86 2.99
CA THR A 39 -10.50 -3.65 2.60
C THR A 39 -10.17 -2.20 2.22
N ILE A 40 -11.06 -1.27 2.54
CA ILE A 40 -10.85 0.19 2.39
C ILE A 40 -9.56 0.59 3.11
N CYS A 41 -8.67 1.29 2.39
CA CYS A 41 -7.35 1.71 2.87
C CYS A 41 -6.49 0.64 3.55
N GLN A 42 -6.68 -0.64 3.19
CA GLN A 42 -5.84 -1.71 3.72
C GLN A 42 -4.37 -1.52 3.32
N MET A 43 -3.47 -1.60 4.30
CA MET A 43 -2.02 -1.58 4.13
C MET A 43 -1.48 -2.95 3.71
N SER A 44 -1.44 -3.22 2.41
CA SER A 44 -1.05 -4.54 1.86
C SER A 44 0.44 -4.86 1.95
N CYS A 45 1.30 -3.87 2.21
CA CYS A 45 2.76 -4.01 2.20
C CYS A 45 3.31 -3.67 3.60
N ASN A 46 4.25 -2.72 3.69
CA ASN A 46 4.85 -2.29 4.95
C ASN A 46 3.79 -1.65 5.90
N PRO A 47 3.78 -1.97 7.21
CA PRO A 47 2.98 -1.30 8.24
C PRO A 47 3.45 0.13 8.55
N ALA A 48 3.83 0.95 7.58
CA ALA A 48 4.39 2.29 7.83
C ALA A 48 3.90 3.37 6.87
N ILE A 49 3.81 4.59 7.40
CA ILE A 49 3.59 5.83 6.66
C ILE A 49 4.83 6.73 6.81
N GLY A 50 5.15 7.47 5.76
CA GLY A 50 6.32 8.34 5.71
C GLY A 50 7.64 7.63 5.38
N GLY A 51 8.74 8.19 5.86
CA GLY A 51 10.11 7.89 5.40
C GLY A 51 10.68 9.03 4.55
N LEU A 52 11.91 8.90 4.03
CA LEU A 52 12.67 10.02 3.44
C LEU A 52 11.87 10.98 2.56
N ALA A 53 11.40 10.55 1.39
CA ALA A 53 10.55 11.39 0.53
C ALA A 53 9.06 11.34 0.95
N LYS A 54 8.60 10.16 1.37
CA LYS A 54 7.19 9.90 1.67
C LYS A 54 6.68 10.74 2.84
N GLY A 55 7.52 11.04 3.83
CA GLY A 55 7.13 11.81 5.01
C GLY A 55 6.78 13.25 4.66
N HIS A 56 7.52 13.84 3.73
CA HIS A 56 7.21 15.16 3.17
C HIS A 56 5.87 15.14 2.42
N LEU A 57 5.66 14.15 1.54
CA LEU A 57 4.40 14.00 0.80
C LEU A 57 3.19 13.84 1.72
N VAL A 58 3.31 13.12 2.84
CA VAL A 58 2.20 12.97 3.81
C VAL A 58 1.86 14.32 4.46
N ARG A 59 2.87 15.12 4.80
CA ARG A 59 2.65 16.48 5.33
C ARG A 59 2.05 17.42 4.29
N GLU A 60 2.44 17.29 3.02
CA GLU A 60 1.83 18.06 1.93
C GLU A 60 0.37 17.66 1.72
N ILE A 61 0.03 16.37 1.80
CA ILE A 61 -1.36 15.88 1.75
C ILE A 61 -2.17 16.51 2.89
N ASP A 62 -1.62 16.54 4.10
CA ASP A 62 -2.28 17.16 5.26
C ASP A 62 -2.52 18.66 5.06
N ALA A 63 -1.50 19.40 4.59
CA ALA A 63 -1.61 20.83 4.32
C ALA A 63 -2.68 21.16 3.26
N LEU A 64 -3.00 20.20 2.37
CA LEU A 64 -4.06 20.31 1.39
C LEU A 64 -5.44 19.83 1.90
N GLY A 65 -5.54 19.40 3.16
CA GLY A 65 -6.78 18.94 3.79
C GLY A 65 -7.09 17.45 3.59
N GLY A 66 -6.09 16.65 3.21
CA GLY A 66 -6.19 15.19 3.12
C GLY A 66 -6.15 14.50 4.49
N GLU A 67 -6.39 13.19 4.52
CA GLU A 67 -6.60 12.45 5.77
C GLU A 67 -5.44 11.58 6.22
N MET A 68 -4.52 11.22 5.32
CA MET A 68 -3.45 10.26 5.61
C MET A 68 -2.63 10.61 6.86
N ALA A 69 -2.35 11.89 7.09
CA ALA A 69 -1.58 12.38 8.23
C ALA A 69 -2.34 12.25 9.57
N ARG A 70 -3.62 12.64 9.59
CA ARG A 70 -4.48 12.48 10.77
C ARG A 70 -4.71 11.02 11.09
N ALA A 71 -4.95 10.20 10.06
CA ALA A 71 -5.13 8.77 10.22
C ALA A 71 -3.89 8.10 10.80
N ILE A 72 -2.68 8.45 10.36
CA ILE A 72 -1.46 7.88 10.96
C ILE A 72 -1.26 8.39 12.39
N ASP A 73 -1.49 9.67 12.66
CA ASP A 73 -1.37 10.25 14.01
C ASP A 73 -2.25 9.51 15.03
N GLU A 74 -3.48 9.19 14.64
CA GLU A 74 -4.43 8.46 15.50
C GLU A 74 -4.18 6.95 15.57
N THR A 75 -3.31 6.37 14.74
CA THR A 75 -3.14 4.90 14.66
C THR A 75 -1.69 4.44 14.70
N GLY A 76 -0.76 5.38 14.80
CA GLY A 76 0.66 5.13 14.79
C GLY A 76 1.15 4.55 16.12
N ILE A 77 2.05 3.58 16.03
CA ILE A 77 2.57 2.78 17.14
C ILE A 77 4.08 2.89 17.28
N HIS A 78 4.76 3.61 16.40
CA HIS A 78 6.19 3.89 16.53
C HIS A 78 6.54 5.10 15.69
N TYR A 79 6.95 6.21 16.28
CA TYR A 79 7.38 7.41 15.56
C TYR A 79 8.88 7.57 15.59
N LYS A 80 9.46 7.95 14.44
CA LYS A 80 10.87 8.25 14.31
C LYS A 80 11.12 9.36 13.30
N MET A 81 11.89 10.37 13.69
CA MET A 81 12.40 11.37 12.76
C MET A 81 13.68 10.85 12.09
N LEU A 82 13.63 10.56 10.79
CA LEU A 82 14.80 10.13 10.04
C LEU A 82 15.73 11.31 9.76
N ASN A 83 17.03 11.03 9.67
CA ASN A 83 18.08 12.04 9.41
C ASN A 83 18.13 13.19 10.42
N ARG A 84 17.68 12.98 11.66
CA ARG A 84 17.63 14.02 12.70
C ARG A 84 18.98 14.74 12.92
N SER A 85 20.10 14.05 12.76
CA SER A 85 21.46 14.61 12.87
C SER A 85 21.96 15.42 11.67
N LYS A 86 21.23 15.43 10.54
CA LYS A 86 21.68 16.04 9.27
C LYS A 86 21.02 17.39 8.96
N GLY A 87 20.30 17.95 9.93
CA GLY A 87 19.63 19.25 9.85
C GLY A 87 18.21 19.22 9.27
N PRO A 88 17.37 20.24 9.57
CA PRO A 88 15.92 20.20 9.33
C PRO A 88 15.48 20.00 7.88
N ALA A 89 16.26 20.48 6.91
CA ALA A 89 15.92 20.39 5.49
C ALA A 89 15.86 18.95 4.95
N VAL A 90 16.44 17.98 5.67
CA VAL A 90 16.46 16.56 5.28
C VAL A 90 15.79 15.66 6.31
N TRP A 91 15.15 16.26 7.33
CA TRP A 91 14.35 15.53 8.31
C TRP A 91 13.12 14.94 7.64
N ALA A 92 12.85 13.67 7.91
CA ALA A 92 11.70 13.01 7.32
C ALA A 92 10.95 12.19 8.38
N PRO A 93 9.69 12.54 8.68
CA PRO A 93 8.90 11.79 9.63
C PRO A 93 8.58 10.40 9.06
N ARG A 94 8.62 9.40 9.92
CA ARG A 94 8.19 8.03 9.64
C ARG A 94 7.46 7.51 10.86
N ALA A 95 6.31 6.87 10.65
CA ALA A 95 5.63 6.12 11.68
C ALA A 95 5.28 4.71 11.24
N GLN A 96 5.38 3.75 12.16
CA GLN A 96 4.68 2.47 12.04
C GLN A 96 3.21 2.68 12.41
N ALA A 97 2.32 2.06 11.65
CA ALA A 97 0.89 2.06 11.86
C ALA A 97 0.46 0.73 12.48
N ASP A 98 -0.51 0.76 13.39
CA ASP A 98 -1.37 -0.40 13.57
C ASP A 98 -2.25 -0.52 12.31
N LYS A 99 -1.99 -1.53 11.48
CA LYS A 99 -2.64 -1.66 10.17
C LYS A 99 -4.16 -1.78 10.28
N LYS A 100 -4.66 -2.49 11.28
CA LYS A 100 -6.10 -2.69 11.46
C LYS A 100 -6.74 -1.42 11.98
N ALA A 101 -6.11 -0.75 12.95
CA ALA A 101 -6.59 0.55 13.40
C ALA A 101 -6.61 1.59 12.27
N TYR A 102 -5.55 1.68 11.45
CA TYR A 102 -5.48 2.58 10.29
C TYR A 102 -6.62 2.32 9.30
N GLN A 103 -6.83 1.05 8.95
CA GLN A 103 -7.92 0.60 8.09
C GLN A 103 -9.29 1.00 8.65
N PHE A 104 -9.56 0.72 9.93
CA PHE A 104 -10.82 1.05 10.57
C PHE A 104 -11.04 2.58 10.65
N ARG A 105 -10.00 3.34 10.97
CA ARG A 105 -10.06 4.81 11.04
C ARG A 105 -10.43 5.40 9.68
N MET A 106 -9.72 5.01 8.62
CA MET A 106 -10.02 5.50 7.27
C MET A 106 -11.42 5.13 6.81
N LYS A 107 -11.87 3.89 7.07
CA LYS A 107 -13.25 3.46 6.77
C LYS A 107 -14.27 4.34 7.49
N SER A 108 -14.07 4.59 8.78
CA SER A 108 -14.94 5.47 9.57
C SER A 108 -15.00 6.90 9.04
N VAL A 109 -13.87 7.49 8.62
CA VAL A 109 -13.89 8.84 7.98
C VAL A 109 -14.77 8.84 6.75
N ILE A 110 -14.57 7.87 5.87
CA ILE A 110 -15.26 7.79 4.57
C ILE A 110 -16.75 7.57 4.76
N GLU A 111 -17.15 6.70 5.69
CA GLU A 111 -18.55 6.43 5.99
C GLU A 111 -19.27 7.62 6.64
N ALA A 112 -18.53 8.50 7.34
CA ALA A 112 -19.09 9.71 7.93
C ALA A 112 -19.26 10.87 6.92
N GLU A 113 -18.62 10.79 5.76
CA GLU A 113 -18.66 11.86 4.75
C GLU A 113 -19.95 11.80 3.92
N THR A 114 -20.88 12.71 4.20
CA THR A 114 -22.26 12.69 3.69
C THR A 114 -22.42 12.75 2.17
N LYS A 115 -21.41 13.27 1.46
CA LYS A 115 -21.40 13.38 0.00
C LYS A 115 -20.81 12.16 -0.71
N ILE A 116 -20.33 11.17 0.05
CA ILE A 116 -19.84 9.89 -0.48
C ILE A 116 -20.95 8.84 -0.39
N SER A 117 -21.25 8.21 -1.53
CA SER A 117 -21.97 6.95 -1.60
C SER A 117 -20.99 5.80 -1.76
N LEU A 118 -21.09 4.78 -0.92
CA LEU A 118 -20.28 3.56 -1.02
C LEU A 118 -21.07 2.46 -1.75
N ILE A 119 -20.44 1.83 -2.75
CA ILE A 119 -20.98 0.63 -3.39
C ILE A 119 -19.91 -0.44 -3.45
N GLN A 120 -20.25 -1.63 -2.96
CA GLN A 120 -19.41 -2.81 -3.09
C GLN A 120 -19.62 -3.49 -4.44
N ASP A 121 -18.85 -3.14 -5.46
CA ASP A 121 -18.86 -3.79 -6.79
C ASP A 121 -17.52 -3.58 -7.50
N ILE A 122 -17.31 -4.27 -8.61
CA ILE A 122 -16.10 -4.17 -9.43
C ILE A 122 -16.47 -3.42 -10.72
N ALA A 123 -15.74 -2.35 -11.04
CA ALA A 123 -15.88 -1.68 -12.33
C ALA A 123 -15.37 -2.61 -13.44
N ALA A 124 -16.20 -2.79 -14.48
CA ALA A 124 -15.90 -3.60 -15.65
C ALA A 124 -15.54 -2.75 -16.86
N ARG A 125 -16.29 -1.67 -17.09
CA ARG A 125 -16.16 -0.85 -18.31
C ARG A 125 -16.30 0.63 -17.99
N ILE A 126 -15.57 1.46 -18.72
CA ILE A 126 -15.74 2.91 -18.73
C ILE A 126 -16.68 3.26 -19.88
N LEU A 127 -17.75 3.98 -19.57
CA LEU A 127 -18.64 4.55 -20.56
C LEU A 127 -18.02 5.86 -21.03
N ALA A 128 -17.69 5.95 -22.32
CA ALA A 128 -17.20 7.18 -22.93
C ALA A 128 -17.77 7.35 -24.35
N GLU A 129 -18.06 8.59 -24.71
CA GLU A 129 -18.66 8.96 -25.98
C GLU A 129 -18.04 10.28 -26.47
N ASN A 130 -17.63 10.34 -27.74
CA ASN A 130 -17.02 11.53 -28.34
C ASN A 130 -15.85 12.12 -27.52
N GLY A 131 -14.99 11.25 -26.98
CA GLY A 131 -13.84 11.63 -26.16
C GLY A 131 -14.19 12.13 -24.74
N ARG A 132 -15.43 11.98 -24.29
CA ARG A 132 -15.89 12.39 -22.95
C ARG A 132 -16.39 11.19 -22.15
N VAL A 133 -15.99 11.12 -20.90
CA VAL A 133 -16.50 10.10 -19.97
C VAL A 133 -17.97 10.37 -19.64
N ARG A 134 -18.75 9.30 -19.50
CA ARG A 134 -20.15 9.32 -19.10
C ARG A 134 -20.41 8.53 -17.82
N GLY A 135 -19.52 7.62 -17.43
CA GLY A 135 -19.70 6.77 -16.26
C GLY A 135 -18.93 5.47 -16.30
N VAL A 136 -19.39 4.49 -15.51
CA VAL A 136 -18.86 3.13 -15.48
C VAL A 136 -19.99 2.10 -15.48
N VAL A 137 -19.70 0.91 -15.99
CA VAL A 137 -20.52 -0.30 -15.83
C VAL A 137 -19.78 -1.22 -14.87
N THR A 138 -20.49 -1.80 -13.89
CA THR A 138 -19.93 -2.83 -13.02
C THR A 138 -20.00 -4.22 -13.64
N VAL A 139 -19.26 -5.18 -13.08
CA VAL A 139 -19.30 -6.60 -13.51
C VAL A 139 -20.69 -7.23 -13.37
N ARG A 140 -21.56 -6.65 -12.53
CA ARG A 140 -22.96 -7.07 -12.37
C ARG A 140 -23.92 -6.34 -13.31
N GLY A 141 -23.39 -5.64 -14.31
CA GLY A 141 -24.17 -4.90 -15.32
C GLY A 141 -24.86 -3.66 -14.79
N GLN A 142 -24.46 -3.13 -13.63
CA GLN A 142 -25.03 -1.87 -13.12
C GLN A 142 -24.32 -0.68 -13.75
N GLU A 143 -25.10 0.25 -14.29
CA GLU A 143 -24.58 1.49 -14.86
C GLU A 143 -24.65 2.64 -13.85
N HIS A 144 -23.53 3.34 -13.70
CA HIS A 144 -23.40 4.54 -12.89
C HIS A 144 -22.85 5.67 -13.76
N HIS A 145 -23.57 6.80 -13.82
CA HIS A 145 -23.16 7.95 -14.62
C HIS A 145 -22.40 8.99 -13.79
N ALA A 146 -21.41 9.63 -14.41
CA ALA A 146 -20.73 10.77 -13.81
C ALA A 146 -20.09 11.72 -14.82
N LYS A 147 -19.80 12.94 -14.36
CA LYS A 147 -19.08 13.97 -15.13
C LYS A 147 -17.57 13.67 -15.20
N ALA A 148 -17.03 13.01 -14.18
CA ALA A 148 -15.64 12.57 -14.14
C ALA A 148 -15.50 11.20 -13.46
N VAL A 149 -14.46 10.45 -13.85
CA VAL A 149 -14.12 9.15 -13.27
C VAL A 149 -12.64 9.14 -12.90
N ILE A 150 -12.32 8.75 -11.66
CA ILE A 150 -10.97 8.62 -11.13
C ILE A 150 -10.68 7.12 -10.92
N ILE A 151 -9.60 6.61 -11.52
CA ILE A 151 -9.25 5.18 -11.48
C ILE A 151 -8.09 4.96 -10.50
N CYS A 152 -8.36 4.22 -9.42
CA CYS A 152 -7.44 3.95 -8.31
C CYS A 152 -7.36 2.44 -8.00
N THR A 153 -7.22 1.62 -9.04
CA THR A 153 -7.33 0.15 -8.98
C THR A 153 -6.19 -0.56 -8.26
N GLY A 154 -5.12 0.15 -7.87
CA GLY A 154 -3.96 -0.45 -7.22
C GLY A 154 -3.39 -1.63 -8.01
N THR A 155 -3.21 -2.77 -7.33
CA THR A 155 -2.63 -4.00 -7.89
C THR A 155 -3.67 -4.95 -8.49
N PHE A 156 -4.95 -4.55 -8.60
CA PHE A 156 -6.05 -5.46 -8.95
C PHE A 156 -6.27 -5.68 -10.45
N LEU A 157 -5.87 -4.74 -11.33
CA LEU A 157 -6.09 -4.90 -12.77
C LEU A 157 -5.27 -6.06 -13.34
N LYS A 158 -5.95 -7.17 -13.69
CA LYS A 158 -5.33 -8.44 -14.12
C LYS A 158 -4.14 -8.81 -13.22
N GLY A 159 -4.36 -8.73 -11.91
CA GLY A 159 -3.40 -9.05 -10.88
C GLY A 159 -2.94 -10.51 -10.97
N LEU A 160 -1.66 -10.75 -10.73
CA LEU A 160 -1.08 -12.09 -10.75
C LEU A 160 -0.05 -12.20 -9.62
N ILE A 161 -0.31 -13.11 -8.68
CA ILE A 161 0.59 -13.46 -7.59
C ILE A 161 1.61 -14.48 -8.09
N HIS A 162 2.84 -14.36 -7.59
CA HIS A 162 3.97 -15.23 -7.91
C HIS A 162 4.69 -15.64 -6.61
N ILE A 163 4.71 -16.94 -6.31
CA ILE A 163 5.44 -17.53 -5.18
C ILE A 163 6.15 -18.79 -5.69
N GLY A 164 7.44 -18.69 -6.03
CA GLY A 164 8.16 -19.79 -6.67
C GLY A 164 7.45 -20.27 -7.94
N GLU A 165 7.13 -21.55 -8.02
CA GLU A 165 6.35 -22.12 -9.13
C GLU A 165 4.85 -21.77 -9.11
N TYR A 166 4.32 -21.38 -7.95
CA TYR A 166 2.90 -21.08 -7.76
C TYR A 166 2.51 -19.72 -8.34
N ASN A 167 1.40 -19.69 -9.08
CA ASN A 167 0.82 -18.46 -9.63
C ASN A 167 -0.70 -18.45 -9.47
N GLU A 168 -1.26 -17.31 -9.11
CA GLU A 168 -2.71 -17.16 -8.90
C GLU A 168 -3.19 -15.79 -9.38
N ARG A 169 -4.34 -15.76 -10.08
CA ARG A 169 -4.98 -14.51 -10.49
C ARG A 169 -5.57 -13.83 -9.28
N SER A 170 -4.90 -12.77 -8.82
CA SER A 170 -5.26 -12.11 -7.59
C SER A 170 -4.59 -10.73 -7.51
N GLY A 171 -5.33 -9.72 -7.04
CA GLY A 171 -4.79 -8.37 -6.86
C GLY A 171 -3.89 -8.25 -5.62
N ARG A 172 -4.21 -8.98 -4.57
CA ARG A 172 -3.45 -9.11 -3.31
C ARG A 172 -3.68 -10.55 -2.83
N LEU A 173 -2.69 -11.19 -2.21
CA LEU A 173 -2.84 -12.57 -1.75
C LEU A 173 -4.20 -12.81 -1.05
N ALA A 174 -4.94 -13.82 -1.52
CA ALA A 174 -6.30 -14.18 -1.08
C ALA A 174 -7.43 -13.17 -1.42
N ASP A 175 -7.18 -12.22 -2.31
CA ASP A 175 -8.16 -11.26 -2.82
C ASP A 175 -8.47 -11.52 -4.31
N PHE A 176 -9.55 -10.94 -4.84
CA PHE A 176 -9.91 -11.12 -6.25
C PHE A 176 -8.97 -10.36 -7.20
N SER A 177 -9.05 -10.67 -8.50
CA SER A 177 -8.46 -9.87 -9.57
C SER A 177 -9.57 -9.23 -10.41
N SER A 178 -9.37 -7.98 -10.84
CA SER A 178 -10.28 -7.27 -11.74
C SER A 178 -9.85 -7.49 -13.18
N GLU A 179 -10.64 -8.26 -13.94
CA GLU A 179 -10.24 -8.71 -15.26
C GLU A 179 -10.64 -7.75 -16.39
N GLU A 180 -11.83 -7.16 -16.33
CA GLU A 180 -12.46 -6.50 -17.49
C GLU A 180 -12.00 -5.06 -17.72
N LEU A 181 -11.81 -4.26 -16.65
CA LEU A 181 -11.53 -2.82 -16.77
C LEU A 181 -10.26 -2.48 -17.55
N SER A 182 -9.24 -3.34 -17.49
CA SER A 182 -8.01 -3.14 -18.28
C SER A 182 -8.23 -3.31 -19.78
N ASP A 183 -9.19 -4.14 -20.19
CA ASP A 183 -9.56 -4.32 -21.60
C ASP A 183 -10.36 -3.12 -22.08
N SER A 184 -11.31 -2.64 -21.26
CA SER A 184 -12.04 -1.39 -21.53
C SER A 184 -11.10 -0.18 -21.72
N LEU A 185 -10.02 -0.08 -20.93
CA LEU A 185 -9.02 0.97 -21.14
C LEU A 185 -8.29 0.84 -22.48
N ARG A 186 -7.96 -0.39 -22.91
CA ARG A 186 -7.33 -0.60 -24.23
C ARG A 186 -8.28 -0.27 -25.38
N GLU A 187 -9.55 -0.63 -25.26
CA GLU A 187 -10.59 -0.29 -26.23
C GLU A 187 -10.74 1.23 -26.41
N LEU A 188 -10.55 1.99 -25.33
CA LEU A 188 -10.51 3.46 -25.35
C LEU A 188 -9.19 4.04 -25.88
N GLY A 189 -8.24 3.20 -26.29
CA GLY A 189 -6.96 3.61 -26.88
C GLY A 189 -5.84 3.88 -25.87
N PHE A 190 -6.00 3.53 -24.58
CA PHE A 190 -4.93 3.71 -23.59
C PHE A 190 -3.87 2.59 -23.67
N PRO A 191 -2.57 2.92 -23.58
CA PRO A 191 -1.54 1.92 -23.40
C PRO A 191 -1.65 1.30 -22.00
N VAL A 192 -1.66 -0.04 -21.92
CA VAL A 192 -1.72 -0.77 -20.65
C VAL A 192 -0.53 -1.70 -20.54
N HIS A 193 0.30 -1.48 -19.52
CA HIS A 193 1.52 -2.24 -19.25
C HIS A 193 1.43 -3.02 -17.93
N ARG A 194 2.36 -3.97 -17.74
CA ARG A 194 2.49 -4.74 -16.49
C ARG A 194 3.71 -4.27 -15.70
N LEU A 195 3.48 -4.05 -14.41
CA LEU A 195 4.54 -3.81 -13.41
C LEU A 195 4.56 -4.97 -12.42
N LYS A 196 5.70 -5.15 -11.76
CA LYS A 196 5.84 -6.10 -10.64
C LYS A 196 6.25 -5.34 -9.37
N THR A 197 5.70 -5.76 -8.24
CA THR A 197 6.24 -5.45 -6.91
C THR A 197 6.27 -6.73 -6.06
N GLY A 198 7.00 -6.70 -4.95
CA GLY A 198 7.09 -7.82 -4.01
C GLY A 198 6.89 -7.37 -2.58
N THR A 199 6.42 -8.28 -1.74
CA THR A 199 6.24 -8.07 -0.29
C THR A 199 7.03 -9.16 0.45
N PRO A 200 7.53 -8.90 1.67
CA PRO A 200 8.13 -9.95 2.49
C PRO A 200 7.06 -10.89 3.04
N PRO A 201 7.48 -12.07 3.55
CA PRO A 201 6.64 -12.89 4.40
C PRO A 201 6.29 -12.15 5.71
N ARG A 202 5.20 -12.58 6.34
CA ARG A 202 4.87 -12.21 7.72
C ARG A 202 5.20 -13.42 8.59
N VAL A 203 5.81 -13.17 9.74
CA VAL A 203 6.20 -14.22 10.69
C VAL A 203 5.55 -13.97 12.05
N ASN A 204 5.32 -15.03 12.81
CA ASN A 204 4.75 -14.93 14.15
C ASN A 204 5.83 -14.48 15.15
N ALA A 205 5.57 -13.41 15.89
CA ALA A 205 6.45 -12.84 16.90
C ALA A 205 6.93 -13.87 17.94
N ASP A 206 6.09 -14.83 18.35
CA ASP A 206 6.46 -15.84 19.35
C ASP A 206 7.57 -16.79 18.84
N SER A 207 7.76 -16.87 17.52
CA SER A 207 8.80 -17.70 16.91
C SER A 207 10.15 -16.99 16.74
N ILE A 208 10.25 -15.73 17.18
CA ILE A 208 11.45 -14.89 17.01
C ILE A 208 12.17 -14.73 18.34
N ASP A 209 13.47 -15.04 18.35
CA ASP A 209 14.36 -14.70 19.46
C ASP A 209 14.83 -13.24 19.35
N PHE A 210 14.04 -12.31 19.89
CA PHE A 210 14.35 -10.88 19.87
C PHE A 210 15.60 -10.50 20.68
N SER A 211 16.07 -11.36 21.60
CA SER A 211 17.28 -11.09 22.39
C SER A 211 18.55 -11.00 21.53
N LYS A 212 18.51 -11.63 20.35
CA LYS A 212 19.59 -11.59 19.35
C LYS A 212 19.48 -10.41 18.37
N CYS A 213 18.44 -9.59 18.49
CA CYS A 213 18.21 -8.44 17.62
C CYS A 213 18.63 -7.14 18.32
N ILE A 214 18.99 -6.13 17.53
CA ILE A 214 19.22 -4.78 18.05
C ILE A 214 17.86 -4.08 18.17
N ILE A 215 17.48 -3.66 19.36
CA ILE A 215 16.26 -2.90 19.57
C ILE A 215 16.39 -1.49 18.98
N GLN A 216 15.38 -1.07 18.23
CA GLN A 216 15.20 0.31 17.80
C GLN A 216 14.00 0.89 18.52
N ASN A 217 14.27 1.77 19.48
CA ASN A 217 13.23 2.51 20.19
C ASN A 217 12.66 3.65 19.32
N PRO A 218 11.37 3.97 19.51
CA PRO A 218 10.77 5.20 18.97
C PRO A 218 11.49 6.43 19.54
N ASP A 219 11.25 7.59 18.94
CA ASP A 219 11.72 8.86 19.51
C ASP A 219 10.97 9.15 20.83
N GLU A 220 11.67 9.68 21.83
CA GLU A 220 11.10 9.97 23.17
C GLU A 220 9.89 10.90 23.10
N VAL A 221 9.94 11.87 22.17
CA VAL A 221 8.83 12.76 21.85
C VAL A 221 8.47 12.55 20.38
N PRO A 222 7.43 11.74 20.10
CA PRO A 222 6.88 11.56 18.76
C PRO A 222 6.55 12.90 18.10
N SER A 223 6.93 13.05 16.83
CA SER A 223 6.53 14.21 16.02
C SER A 223 5.32 13.83 15.17
N PRO A 224 4.17 14.51 15.35
CA PRO A 224 3.00 14.27 14.51
C PRO A 224 3.26 14.52 13.02
N PHE A 225 2.50 13.82 12.18
CA PHE A 225 2.43 14.10 10.75
C PHE A 225 1.53 15.28 10.46
N SER A 226 0.33 15.31 11.03
CA SER A 226 -0.64 16.37 10.79
C SER A 226 -0.24 17.65 11.52
N PHE A 227 -0.48 18.79 10.88
CA PHE A 227 -0.31 20.11 11.48
C PHE A 227 -1.40 20.42 12.52
N ASP A 228 -2.50 19.69 12.51
CA ASP A 228 -3.61 19.85 13.45
C ASP A 228 -3.51 18.92 14.68
N THR A 229 -2.60 17.95 14.66
CA THR A 229 -2.36 17.06 15.80
C THR A 229 -1.37 17.73 16.76
N GLU A 230 -1.81 18.01 17.99
CA GLU A 230 -0.93 18.61 19.01
C GLU A 230 0.09 17.61 19.58
N SER A 231 -0.32 16.36 19.82
CA SER A 231 0.55 15.34 20.42
C SER A 231 0.09 13.92 20.06
N ILE A 232 1.00 12.96 20.17
CA ILE A 232 0.72 11.53 19.96
C ILE A 232 0.56 10.85 21.32
N ASP A 233 -0.69 10.58 21.71
CA ASP A 233 -1.04 9.88 22.95
C ASP A 233 -1.44 8.42 22.68
N ARG A 234 -0.49 7.66 22.13
CA ARG A 234 -0.66 6.23 21.85
C ARG A 234 0.57 5.44 22.27
N GLN A 235 0.33 4.21 22.72
CA GLN A 235 1.39 3.26 23.04
C GLN A 235 2.38 3.14 21.88
N GLN A 236 3.64 3.46 22.18
CA GLN A 236 4.76 3.31 21.26
C GLN A 236 5.47 1.97 21.52
N VAL A 237 5.75 1.21 20.46
CA VAL A 237 6.42 -0.09 20.52
C VAL A 237 7.75 -0.04 19.75
N PRO A 238 8.76 -0.81 20.17
CA PRO A 238 10.02 -0.86 19.44
C PRO A 238 9.86 -1.58 18.09
N CYS A 239 10.81 -1.32 17.20
CA CYS A 239 11.14 -2.22 16.08
C CYS A 239 12.47 -2.92 16.40
N TRP A 240 12.82 -3.95 15.64
CA TRP A 240 14.10 -4.63 15.82
C TRP A 240 14.90 -4.68 14.53
N ILE A 241 16.22 -4.66 14.66
CA ILE A 241 17.15 -4.70 13.55
C ILE A 241 17.90 -6.02 13.61
N THR A 242 17.93 -6.71 12.48
CA THR A 242 18.71 -7.92 12.25
C THR A 242 19.30 -7.87 10.84
N GLY A 243 19.85 -8.97 10.33
CA GLY A 243 20.37 -9.01 8.97
C GLY A 243 20.50 -10.42 8.42
N THR A 244 20.66 -10.49 7.10
CA THR A 244 21.05 -11.73 6.42
C THR A 244 22.53 -12.03 6.61
N THR A 245 22.89 -13.30 6.49
CA THR A 245 24.28 -13.79 6.56
C THR A 245 24.73 -14.34 5.20
N GLU A 246 26.02 -14.66 5.08
CA GLU A 246 26.54 -15.36 3.90
C GLU A 246 25.82 -16.69 3.65
N GLU A 247 25.45 -17.39 4.71
CA GLU A 247 24.67 -18.63 4.63
C GLU A 247 23.26 -18.37 4.06
N THR A 248 22.59 -17.29 4.49
CA THR A 248 21.31 -16.88 3.88
C THR A 248 21.49 -16.63 2.38
N HIS A 249 22.60 -15.99 1.98
CA HIS A 249 22.86 -15.70 0.57
C HIS A 249 23.17 -16.96 -0.23
N ARG A 250 23.90 -17.93 0.36
CA ARG A 250 24.15 -19.24 -0.26
C ARG A 250 22.84 -19.96 -0.57
N ILE A 251 21.93 -20.06 0.40
CA ILE A 251 20.61 -20.68 0.24
C ILE A 251 19.81 -19.99 -0.88
N ILE A 252 19.80 -18.66 -0.91
CA ILE A 252 19.13 -17.89 -1.96
C ILE A 252 19.73 -18.20 -3.34
N ARG A 253 21.07 -18.19 -3.47
CA ARG A 253 21.77 -18.44 -4.73
C ARG A 253 21.46 -19.83 -5.31
N GLU A 254 21.47 -20.85 -4.46
CA GLU A 254 21.14 -22.23 -4.85
C GLU A 254 19.72 -22.36 -5.40
N ASN A 255 18.81 -21.50 -4.95
CA ASN A 255 17.40 -21.52 -5.34
C ASN A 255 16.99 -20.43 -6.33
N LEU A 256 17.92 -19.62 -6.87
CA LEU A 256 17.60 -18.53 -7.81
C LEU A 256 16.83 -19.00 -9.04
N HIS A 257 17.13 -20.21 -9.53
CA HIS A 257 16.46 -20.82 -10.67
C HIS A 257 14.94 -21.01 -10.46
N ARG A 258 14.48 -21.04 -9.20
CA ARG A 258 13.06 -21.15 -8.83
C ARG A 258 12.38 -19.80 -8.68
N SER A 259 13.13 -18.71 -8.63
CA SER A 259 12.56 -17.35 -8.60
C SER A 259 11.88 -17.04 -9.93
N PRO A 260 10.61 -16.62 -9.95
CA PRO A 260 9.93 -16.20 -11.17
C PRO A 260 10.61 -15.02 -11.87
N LEU A 261 11.43 -14.25 -11.13
CA LEU A 261 12.18 -13.11 -11.66
C LEU A 261 13.32 -13.59 -12.57
N TYR A 262 14.06 -14.61 -12.14
CA TYR A 262 15.23 -15.14 -12.84
C TYR A 262 14.89 -16.31 -13.77
N GLY A 263 13.84 -17.07 -13.47
CA GLY A 263 13.33 -18.15 -14.32
C GLY A 263 12.49 -17.68 -15.51
N GLY A 264 12.44 -16.37 -15.80
CA GLY A 264 11.73 -15.80 -16.96
C GLY A 264 10.20 -15.89 -16.91
N ARG A 265 9.61 -16.24 -15.76
CA ARG A 265 8.16 -16.43 -15.60
C ARG A 265 7.40 -15.13 -15.35
N ILE A 266 8.07 -14.06 -14.94
CA ILE A 266 7.45 -12.75 -14.75
C ILE A 266 7.58 -11.91 -16.02
N ARG A 267 6.43 -11.40 -16.48
CA ARG A 267 6.35 -10.34 -17.49
C ARG A 267 6.01 -9.02 -16.80
N GLY A 268 7.02 -8.18 -16.56
CA GLY A 268 6.80 -6.84 -16.00
C GLY A 268 8.10 -6.16 -15.55
N ILE A 269 8.10 -4.83 -15.57
CA ILE A 269 9.23 -4.03 -15.10
C ILE A 269 9.15 -3.96 -13.57
N GLY A 270 10.19 -4.44 -12.88
CA GLY A 270 10.32 -4.33 -11.44
C GLY A 270 10.81 -2.94 -10.99
N PRO A 271 10.60 -2.55 -9.72
CA PRO A 271 11.10 -1.28 -9.19
C PRO A 271 12.62 -1.26 -9.18
N ARG A 272 13.23 -0.19 -9.73
CA ARG A 272 14.70 -0.03 -9.71
C ARG A 272 15.27 0.14 -8.31
N TYR A 273 14.51 0.76 -7.39
CA TYR A 273 14.98 1.25 -6.10
C TYR A 273 14.56 0.40 -4.89
N CYS A 274 13.70 -0.60 -5.09
CA CYS A 274 13.27 -1.52 -4.02
C CYS A 274 13.36 -2.98 -4.51
N PRO A 275 14.57 -3.48 -4.81
CA PRO A 275 14.77 -4.84 -5.29
C PRO A 275 14.35 -5.87 -4.23
N SER A 276 13.92 -7.05 -4.69
CA SER A 276 13.70 -8.21 -3.82
C SER A 276 15.03 -8.69 -3.22
N ILE A 277 14.98 -9.48 -2.14
CA ILE A 277 16.18 -9.99 -1.48
C ILE A 277 17.03 -10.83 -2.43
N GLU A 278 16.41 -11.66 -3.27
CA GLU A 278 17.12 -12.42 -4.31
C GLU A 278 17.85 -11.51 -5.31
N ASP A 279 17.26 -10.36 -5.67
CA ASP A 279 17.87 -9.40 -6.58
C ASP A 279 18.97 -8.57 -5.89
N LYS A 280 18.84 -8.28 -4.60
CA LYS A 280 19.92 -7.66 -3.81
C LYS A 280 21.14 -8.57 -3.72
N VAL A 281 20.95 -9.87 -3.47
CA VAL A 281 22.02 -10.86 -3.36
C VAL A 281 22.80 -11.00 -4.67
N VAL A 282 22.13 -10.92 -5.82
CA VAL A 282 22.79 -10.97 -7.14
C VAL A 282 23.50 -9.66 -7.46
N ARG A 283 22.82 -8.50 -7.32
CA ARG A 283 23.38 -7.20 -7.70
C ARG A 283 24.48 -6.69 -6.79
N PHE A 284 24.42 -7.05 -5.51
CA PHE A 284 25.36 -6.59 -4.48
C PHE A 284 26.12 -7.76 -3.86
N ALA A 285 26.59 -8.69 -4.70
CA ALA A 285 27.23 -9.94 -4.28
C ALA A 285 28.44 -9.77 -3.35
N GLY A 286 29.13 -8.62 -3.38
CA GLY A 286 30.25 -8.31 -2.49
C GLY A 286 29.85 -7.90 -1.06
N LYS A 287 28.56 -7.76 -0.74
CA LYS A 287 28.10 -7.45 0.62
C LYS A 287 27.92 -8.74 1.44
N PRO A 288 28.51 -8.86 2.64
CA PRO A 288 28.40 -10.07 3.47
C PRO A 288 27.00 -10.27 4.07
N GLY A 289 26.16 -9.23 4.04
CA GLY A 289 24.81 -9.26 4.61
C GLY A 289 23.99 -8.04 4.21
N HIS A 290 22.69 -8.12 4.48
CA HIS A 290 21.74 -7.03 4.28
C HIS A 290 20.95 -6.81 5.57
N GLN A 291 20.89 -5.56 6.03
CA GLN A 291 20.10 -5.19 7.19
C GLN A 291 18.60 -5.37 6.91
N LEU A 292 17.90 -5.91 7.90
CA LEU A 292 16.46 -6.11 7.92
C LEU A 292 15.87 -5.39 9.14
N PHE A 293 14.63 -4.95 9.01
CA PHE A 293 13.83 -4.47 10.14
C PHE A 293 12.67 -5.41 10.38
N LEU A 294 12.49 -5.78 11.64
CA LEU A 294 11.34 -6.51 12.14
C LEU A 294 10.35 -5.48 12.69
N GLU A 295 9.24 -5.31 11.98
CA GLU A 295 8.28 -4.24 12.20
C GLU A 295 6.93 -4.86 12.62
N PRO A 296 6.41 -4.58 13.84
CA PRO A 296 5.07 -5.01 14.23
C PRO A 296 4.00 -4.51 13.27
N GLU A 297 3.03 -5.35 12.90
CA GLU A 297 1.89 -4.92 12.08
C GLU A 297 0.75 -4.27 12.89
N GLY A 298 0.80 -4.34 14.23
CA GLY A 298 -0.19 -3.74 15.14
C GLY A 298 0.06 -4.14 16.60
N ILE A 299 -0.68 -3.52 17.53
CA ILE A 299 -0.57 -3.82 18.97
C ILE A 299 -1.28 -5.13 19.32
N SER A 300 -2.37 -5.42 18.61
CA SER A 300 -3.24 -6.58 18.89
C SER A 300 -2.96 -7.79 17.99
N THR A 301 -1.82 -7.83 17.29
CA THR A 301 -1.41 -8.94 16.44
C THR A 301 0.02 -9.38 16.77
N LYS A 302 0.32 -10.65 16.48
CA LYS A 302 1.67 -11.21 16.56
C LYS A 302 2.38 -11.23 15.21
N GLU A 303 1.78 -10.64 14.17
CA GLU A 303 2.40 -10.57 12.85
C GLU A 303 3.54 -9.54 12.84
N ILE A 304 4.72 -10.00 12.42
CA ILE A 304 5.92 -9.19 12.18
C ILE A 304 6.20 -9.13 10.68
N TYR A 305 6.31 -7.91 10.17
CA TYR A 305 6.73 -7.62 8.80
C TYR A 305 8.26 -7.56 8.72
N ILE A 306 8.86 -8.36 7.83
CA ILE A 306 10.33 -8.40 7.65
C ILE A 306 10.75 -7.41 6.56
N ASN A 307 10.83 -6.12 6.90
CA ASN A 307 11.21 -5.09 5.96
C ASN A 307 12.64 -5.30 5.45
N GLY A 308 12.80 -5.21 4.13
CA GLY A 308 14.04 -5.51 3.43
C GLY A 308 14.10 -6.91 2.80
N PHE A 309 13.18 -7.81 3.17
CA PHE A 309 13.14 -9.22 2.72
C PHE A 309 12.01 -9.54 1.74
N SER A 310 11.58 -8.58 0.90
CA SER A 310 10.61 -8.89 -0.16
C SER A 310 11.16 -9.98 -1.07
N SER A 311 10.37 -11.01 -1.35
CA SER A 311 10.81 -12.12 -2.20
C SER A 311 9.67 -12.69 -3.04
N SER A 312 10.04 -13.42 -4.09
CA SER A 312 9.15 -14.28 -4.87
C SER A 312 9.67 -15.72 -4.96
N LEU A 313 10.64 -16.07 -4.11
CA LEU A 313 11.11 -17.45 -3.98
C LEU A 313 10.01 -18.35 -3.38
N PRO A 314 10.11 -19.68 -3.60
CA PRO A 314 9.25 -20.68 -2.96
C PRO A 314 9.34 -20.64 -1.43
#